data_AF-A0A7R9A1P8-F1
#
_entry.id   AF-A0A7R9A1P8-F1
#
_cell.length_a   1.000
_cell.length_b   1.000
_cell.length_c   1.000
_cell.angle_alpha   90.00
_cell.angle_beta   90.00
_cell.angle_gamma   90.00
#
_symmetry.space_group_name_H-M   'P 1'
#
loop_
_entity.id
_entity.type
_entity.pdbx_description
1 polymer ?
#
loop_
_entity_poly.entity_id
_entity_poly.type
_entity_poly.pdbx_seq_one_letter_code
_entity_poly.pdbx_strand_id
1 'polypeptide(L)'
;MVGLLLIAMGTGGIKPCVSAFGGDQFVIPGQEKQLGQFFSAFYFAINGGSLISTFLTPILREDVHCFGDKSCFPLAFGVPAALMITSLMIFLLGKPLYKIVPPKGNVLIQVLGCVKHALGRRWKSGKEMKKKHWLDYADDKFDKKLIRHTKILMGVLFLYIPLPVFWALFDQQGSRWTLQATRMNGKIGSFTVKPDQLQVINPLLVLILIPLFQFGVYPALAKFGLLTKSIPRMFVGGILAGVAFAVSGLVELQLEKTYPKYPSSDQVRIQMINGLNCNLQIKSNGGLMNMDDSPIPPFGIIIFDNIPTDRDLEHDFNASNCTRGAFVPENQFQWSSSLPDSTQLNLGGKVVTFLVSVVMNNTRALTVTRMQDDDIEKGEGGFPKVRVLFNTPDAFWNNTIVKFKAEDEMGLKLVDGPIGATEYGEAELDESTVCIEEFSKPCVDVKKFKGEFGATYNVLIQRDEKENKIDLWQYEVTSPNSMSMFLQIPQYVIITIGEIMYSITGLEFSYQQAPKSMKSVVTSAWLLTNTFGNLIDVFIVAVKFFDSQAYEFFLFAAIMGVAMAAFATMGYYYQSVDNPDADDDEEEKSREMLEKEKMAYQNKALDDD
;
A
#
# COMPACT_ATOMS: atom_id res chain seq x y z
N MET A 1 -11.44 -5.30 13.06
CA MET A 1 -11.98 -3.94 13.28
C MET A 1 -11.80 -3.42 14.70
N VAL A 2 -12.33 -4.10 15.74
CA VAL A 2 -12.17 -3.65 17.14
C VAL A 2 -10.71 -3.41 17.54
N GLY A 3 -9.80 -4.32 17.17
CA GLY A 3 -8.36 -4.15 17.45
C GLY A 3 -7.76 -2.88 16.83
N LEU A 4 -8.09 -2.57 15.57
CA LEU A 4 -7.62 -1.36 14.90
C LEU A 4 -8.15 -0.09 15.58
N LEU A 5 -9.41 -0.10 16.04
CA LEU A 5 -10.00 1.02 16.78
C LEU A 5 -9.28 1.24 18.12
N LEU A 6 -8.96 0.18 18.86
CA LEU A 6 -8.21 0.28 20.11
C LEU A 6 -6.78 0.80 19.88
N ILE A 7 -6.11 0.33 18.82
CA ILE A 7 -4.79 0.84 18.42
C ILE A 7 -4.89 2.32 18.05
N ALA A 8 -5.90 2.73 17.28
CA ALA A 8 -6.09 4.13 16.91
C ALA A 8 -6.34 5.04 18.12
N MET A 9 -7.19 4.60 19.07
CA MET A 9 -7.43 5.34 20.32
C MET A 9 -6.17 5.43 21.18
N GLY A 10 -5.43 4.32 21.33
CA GLY A 10 -4.18 4.28 22.09
C GLY A 10 -3.10 5.17 21.49
N THR A 11 -2.81 4.99 20.20
CA THR A 11 -1.81 5.78 19.45
C THR A 11 -2.15 7.27 19.41
N GLY A 12 -3.42 7.61 19.16
CA GLY A 12 -3.91 8.98 19.17
C GLY A 12 -3.78 9.65 20.55
N GLY A 13 -3.96 8.89 21.64
CA GLY A 13 -3.77 9.38 23.01
C GLY A 13 -2.30 9.58 23.39
N ILE A 14 -1.41 8.62 23.05
CA ILE A 14 0.00 8.67 23.47
C ILE A 14 0.83 9.67 22.65
N LYS A 15 0.58 9.82 21.35
CA LYS A 15 1.45 10.59 20.43
C LYS A 15 1.67 12.05 20.85
N PRO A 16 0.63 12.84 21.20
CA PRO A 16 0.83 14.21 21.68
C PRO A 16 1.36 14.28 23.11
N CYS A 17 1.19 13.21 23.92
CA CYS A 17 1.55 13.21 25.33
C CYS A 17 3.02 12.83 25.56
N VAL A 18 3.55 11.83 24.85
CA VAL A 18 4.91 11.31 25.08
C VAL A 18 5.97 12.34 24.75
N SER A 19 5.82 13.06 23.64
CA SER A 19 6.77 14.10 23.23
C SER A 19 6.77 15.30 24.18
N ALA A 20 5.58 15.73 24.63
CA ALA A 20 5.44 16.80 25.62
C ALA A 20 6.00 16.38 27.00
N PHE A 21 5.60 15.20 27.48
CA PHE A 21 6.04 14.66 28.77
C PHE A 21 7.56 14.44 28.83
N GLY A 22 8.15 13.96 27.74
CA GLY A 22 9.60 13.83 27.62
C GLY A 22 10.33 15.18 27.68
N GLY A 23 9.75 16.22 27.06
CA GLY A 23 10.28 17.58 27.14
C GLY A 23 10.17 18.20 28.55
N ASP A 24 9.09 17.92 29.27
CA ASP A 24 8.83 18.42 30.63
C ASP A 24 9.85 17.91 31.68
N GLN A 25 10.64 16.87 31.34
CA GLN A 25 11.69 16.35 32.21
C GLN A 25 12.89 17.30 32.35
N PHE A 26 13.04 18.25 31.42
CA PHE A 26 14.14 19.22 31.41
C PHE A 26 13.72 20.54 32.07
N VAL A 27 14.64 21.15 32.82
CA VAL A 27 14.40 22.44 33.51
C VAL A 27 14.92 23.59 32.66
N ILE A 28 14.04 24.53 32.33
CA ILE A 28 14.36 25.76 31.58
C ILE A 28 14.16 26.97 32.52
N PRO A 29 15.08 27.94 32.56
CA PRO A 29 16.33 28.05 31.80
C PRO A 29 17.46 27.13 32.33
N GLY A 30 18.37 26.68 31.45
CA GLY A 30 19.61 25.95 31.83
C GLY A 30 19.85 24.61 31.11
N GLN A 31 18.81 23.89 30.68
CA GLN A 31 18.94 22.57 30.02
C GLN A 31 18.48 22.55 28.54
N GLU A 32 18.49 23.69 27.86
CA GLU A 32 18.01 23.83 26.48
C GLU A 32 18.78 22.96 25.48
N LYS A 33 20.10 22.83 25.67
CA LYS A 33 20.96 21.99 24.82
C LYS A 33 20.62 20.50 24.96
N GLN A 34 20.41 20.02 26.18
CA GLN A 34 20.05 18.63 26.46
C GLN A 34 18.65 18.31 25.93
N LEU A 35 17.71 19.24 26.04
CA LEU A 35 16.38 19.12 25.45
C LEU A 35 16.44 18.95 23.93
N GLY A 36 17.28 19.73 23.24
CA GLY A 36 17.51 19.57 21.79
C GLY A 36 18.11 18.21 21.42
N GLN A 37 19.05 17.71 22.22
CA GLN A 37 19.63 16.37 22.04
C GLN A 37 18.59 15.26 22.26
N PHE A 38 17.72 15.40 23.27
CA PHE A 38 16.62 14.47 23.50
C PHE A 38 15.69 14.38 22.29
N PHE A 39 15.23 15.51 21.75
CA PHE A 39 14.35 15.49 20.57
C PHE A 39 15.05 14.94 19.32
N SER A 40 16.36 15.16 19.19
CA SER A 40 17.15 14.57 18.10
C SER A 40 17.24 13.04 18.24
N ALA A 41 17.50 12.53 19.44
CA ALA A 41 17.53 11.09 19.71
C ALA A 41 16.15 10.45 19.53
N PHE A 42 15.09 11.12 19.99
CA PHE A 42 13.71 10.71 19.81
C PHE A 42 13.36 10.59 18.31
N TYR A 43 13.76 11.59 17.51
CA TYR A 43 13.55 11.58 16.07
C TYR A 43 14.32 10.45 15.36
N PHE A 44 15.57 10.20 15.77
CA PHE A 44 16.37 9.08 15.27
C PHE A 44 15.71 7.73 15.60
N ALA A 45 15.21 7.56 16.83
CA ALA A 45 14.53 6.34 17.26
C ALA A 45 13.24 6.07 16.48
N ILE A 46 12.45 7.11 16.15
CA ILE A 46 11.25 6.98 15.32
C ILE A 46 11.60 6.44 13.93
N ASN A 47 12.57 7.08 13.26
CA ASN A 47 12.94 6.69 11.90
C ASN A 47 13.64 5.33 11.86
N GLY A 48 14.52 5.04 12.83
CA GLY A 48 15.15 3.73 12.96
C GLY A 48 14.15 2.61 13.24
N GLY A 49 13.18 2.86 14.13
CA GLY A 49 12.08 1.94 14.41
C GLY A 49 11.21 1.68 13.18
N SER A 50 10.87 2.74 12.43
CA SER A 50 10.14 2.61 11.17
C SER A 50 10.91 1.78 10.14
N LEU A 51 12.20 2.07 9.95
CA LEU A 51 13.05 1.32 9.01
C LEU A 51 13.08 -0.18 9.34
N ILE A 52 13.33 -0.52 10.61
CA ILE A 52 13.39 -1.92 11.07
C ILE A 52 12.03 -2.59 10.92
N SER A 53 10.94 -1.93 11.33
CA SER A 53 9.59 -2.52 11.25
C SER A 53 9.16 -2.75 9.81
N THR A 54 9.35 -1.78 8.91
CA THR A 54 8.94 -1.89 7.51
C THR A 54 9.75 -2.96 6.76
N PHE A 55 11.00 -3.22 7.16
CA PHE A 55 11.81 -4.29 6.59
C PHE A 55 11.46 -5.68 7.17
N LEU A 56 11.36 -5.77 8.50
CA LEU A 56 11.27 -7.06 9.21
C LEU A 56 9.85 -7.60 9.27
N THR A 57 8.82 -6.76 9.42
CA THR A 57 7.42 -7.23 9.56
C THR A 57 6.95 -8.03 8.33
N PRO A 58 7.21 -7.63 7.07
CA PRO A 58 6.86 -8.45 5.90
C PRO A 58 7.61 -9.78 5.84
N ILE A 59 8.85 -9.83 6.34
CA ILE A 59 9.64 -11.07 6.45
C ILE A 59 9.00 -11.99 7.49
N LEU A 60 8.66 -11.48 8.67
CA LEU A 60 7.98 -12.26 9.71
C LEU A 60 6.59 -12.72 9.30
N ARG A 61 5.91 -11.97 8.44
CA ARG A 61 4.59 -12.32 7.92
C ARG A 61 4.66 -13.43 6.89
N GLU A 62 5.58 -13.36 5.94
CA GLU A 62 5.57 -14.25 4.77
C GLU A 62 6.61 -15.38 4.83
N ASP A 63 7.78 -15.16 5.42
CA ASP A 63 8.86 -16.16 5.46
C ASP A 63 8.75 -17.11 6.66
N VAL A 64 7.72 -16.94 7.49
CA VAL A 64 7.44 -17.78 8.65
C VAL A 64 6.01 -18.27 8.55
N HIS A 65 5.81 -19.58 8.62
CA HIS A 65 4.49 -20.22 8.59
C HIS A 65 4.02 -20.50 10.02
N CYS A 66 2.76 -20.20 10.30
CA CYS A 66 2.18 -20.42 11.62
C CYS A 66 0.78 -20.99 11.49
N PHE A 67 0.44 -21.93 12.37
CA PHE A 67 -0.91 -22.52 12.49
C PHE A 67 -1.45 -23.18 11.21
N GLY A 68 -0.54 -23.54 10.31
CA GLY A 68 -0.90 -24.14 9.03
C GLY A 68 -1.35 -23.13 7.95
N ASP A 69 -1.01 -21.85 8.14
CA ASP A 69 -1.20 -20.79 7.13
C ASP A 69 0.17 -20.34 6.58
N LYS A 70 0.21 -20.07 5.26
CA LYS A 70 1.41 -19.58 4.55
C LYS A 70 1.96 -18.28 5.12
N SER A 71 1.05 -17.37 5.49
CA SER A 71 1.42 -16.08 6.08
C SER A 71 1.15 -16.08 7.59
N CYS A 72 2.19 -15.91 8.40
CA CYS A 72 2.08 -15.78 9.85
C CYS A 72 1.72 -14.35 10.31
N PHE A 73 0.46 -13.98 10.11
CA PHE A 73 -0.10 -12.76 10.71
C PHE A 73 0.00 -12.70 12.25
N PRO A 74 -0.21 -13.81 13.00
CA PRO A 74 -0.09 -13.76 14.46
C PRO A 74 1.30 -13.35 14.95
N LEU A 75 2.37 -13.76 14.29
CA LEU A 75 3.72 -13.33 14.64
C LEU A 75 3.97 -11.88 14.22
N ALA A 76 3.55 -11.52 13.00
CA ALA A 76 3.69 -10.16 12.48
C ALA A 76 3.01 -9.11 13.37
N PHE A 77 1.86 -9.43 13.97
CA PHE A 77 1.19 -8.56 14.95
C PHE A 77 1.62 -8.80 16.40
N GLY A 78 2.01 -10.02 16.74
CA GLY A 78 2.42 -10.42 18.08
C GLY A 78 3.73 -9.79 18.53
N VAL A 79 4.70 -9.66 17.61
CA VAL A 79 5.98 -9.00 17.90
C VAL A 79 5.79 -7.53 18.29
N PRO A 80 5.09 -6.67 17.50
CA PRO A 80 4.75 -5.31 17.92
C PRO A 80 3.96 -5.25 19.23
N ALA A 81 3.02 -6.18 19.47
CA ALA A 81 2.26 -6.23 20.71
C ALA A 81 3.15 -6.50 21.94
N ALA A 82 4.07 -7.46 21.83
CA ALA A 82 5.05 -7.76 22.88
C ALA A 82 5.97 -6.54 23.14
N LEU A 83 6.48 -5.91 22.08
CA LEU A 83 7.30 -4.70 22.19
C LEU A 83 6.55 -3.54 22.86
N MET A 84 5.26 -3.37 22.57
CA MET A 84 4.43 -2.34 23.21
C MET A 84 4.21 -2.63 24.70
N ILE A 85 4.00 -3.89 25.09
CA ILE A 85 3.92 -4.31 26.50
C ILE A 85 5.25 -4.04 27.20
N THR A 86 6.37 -4.42 26.60
CA THR A 86 7.71 -4.14 27.14
C THR A 86 7.94 -2.63 27.31
N SER A 87 7.56 -1.82 26.31
CA SER A 87 7.66 -0.36 26.38
C SER A 87 6.81 0.21 27.52
N LEU A 88 5.60 -0.30 27.74
CA LEU A 88 4.73 0.13 28.84
C LEU A 88 5.35 -0.25 30.20
N MET A 89 5.91 -1.45 30.33
CA MET A 89 6.58 -1.88 31.56
C MET A 89 7.78 -0.98 31.88
N ILE A 90 8.62 -0.66 30.90
CA ILE A 90 9.74 0.28 31.08
C ILE A 90 9.24 1.66 31.52
N PHE A 91 8.19 2.17 30.88
CA PHE A 91 7.59 3.46 31.23
C PHE A 91 7.05 3.48 32.67
N LEU A 92 6.38 2.42 33.11
CA LEU A 92 5.85 2.31 34.47
C LEU A 92 6.96 2.18 35.52
N LEU A 93 8.03 1.44 35.21
CA LEU A 93 9.21 1.34 36.08
C LEU A 93 9.95 2.67 36.24
N GLY A 94 9.88 3.56 35.25
CA GLY A 94 10.46 4.90 35.30
C GLY A 94 9.65 5.92 36.12
N LYS A 95 8.40 5.59 36.52
CA LYS A 95 7.50 6.50 37.25
C LYS A 95 8.12 7.26 38.43
N PRO A 96 8.91 6.65 39.35
CA PRO A 96 9.47 7.39 40.49
C PRO A 96 10.53 8.42 40.09
N LEU A 97 11.05 8.38 38.86
CA LEU A 97 12.06 9.30 38.35
C LEU A 97 11.47 10.49 37.58
N TYR A 98 10.17 10.46 37.28
CA TYR A 98 9.55 11.48 36.44
C TYR A 98 9.19 12.75 37.20
N LYS A 99 9.46 13.89 36.57
CA LYS A 99 8.93 15.18 36.97
C LYS A 99 7.49 15.31 36.42
N ILE A 100 6.52 15.42 37.33
CA ILE A 100 5.10 15.56 36.99
C ILE A 100 4.70 17.03 37.13
N VAL A 101 4.40 17.66 35.99
CA VAL A 101 3.91 19.05 35.93
C VAL A 101 2.42 19.08 36.30
N PRO A 102 1.95 20.03 37.13
CA PRO A 102 0.54 20.11 37.52
C PRO A 102 -0.37 20.39 36.31
N PRO A 103 -1.60 19.85 36.29
CA PRO A 103 -2.51 20.01 35.17
C PRO A 103 -2.91 21.48 34.99
N LYS A 104 -2.64 22.04 33.81
CA LYS A 104 -3.20 23.32 33.36
C LYS A 104 -4.59 23.03 32.75
N GLY A 105 -5.59 23.87 33.03
CA GLY A 105 -7.00 23.61 32.68
C GLY A 105 -7.28 23.35 31.19
N ASN A 106 -8.52 22.98 30.85
CA ASN A 106 -8.88 22.59 29.48
C ASN A 106 -9.02 23.80 28.53
N VAL A 107 -7.91 24.15 27.88
CA VAL A 107 -7.80 25.25 26.92
C VAL A 107 -8.76 25.09 25.73
N LEU A 108 -9.05 23.86 25.29
CA LEU A 108 -9.94 23.61 24.15
C LEU A 108 -11.39 24.03 24.46
N ILE A 109 -11.90 23.71 25.65
CA ILE A 109 -13.25 24.12 26.08
C ILE A 109 -13.34 25.65 26.16
N GLN A 110 -12.30 26.30 26.65
CA GLN A 110 -12.23 27.76 26.72
C GLN A 110 -12.23 28.39 25.32
N VAL A 111 -11.47 27.84 24.37
CA VAL A 111 -11.45 28.29 22.97
C VAL A 111 -12.82 28.12 22.31
N LEU A 112 -13.44 26.94 22.42
CA LEU A 112 -14.76 26.67 21.85
C LEU A 112 -15.84 27.57 22.48
N GLY A 113 -15.76 27.80 23.79
CA GLY A 113 -16.62 28.72 24.52
C GLY A 113 -16.46 30.16 24.04
N CYS A 114 -15.21 30.61 23.85
CA CYS A 114 -14.88 31.93 23.33
C CYS A 114 -15.45 32.14 21.91
N VAL A 115 -15.24 31.18 21.01
CA VAL A 115 -15.75 31.24 19.63
C VAL A 115 -17.27 31.24 19.59
N LYS A 116 -17.92 30.34 20.35
CA LYS A 116 -19.38 30.26 20.43
C LYS A 116 -20.01 31.54 20.98
N HIS A 117 -19.42 32.11 22.04
CA HIS A 117 -19.89 33.36 22.65
C HIS A 117 -19.70 34.55 21.71
N ALA A 118 -18.53 34.67 21.07
CA ALA A 118 -18.25 35.71 20.07
C ALA A 118 -19.24 35.66 18.89
N LEU A 119 -19.50 34.47 18.33
CA LEU A 119 -20.46 34.28 17.24
C LEU A 119 -21.89 34.60 17.67
N GLY A 120 -22.33 34.09 18.82
CA GLY A 120 -23.66 34.34 19.34
C GLY A 120 -23.93 35.83 19.61
N ARG A 121 -22.94 36.55 20.15
CA ARG A 121 -23.05 37.99 20.38
C ARG A 121 -22.97 38.77 19.07
N ARG A 122 -22.11 38.39 18.13
CA ARG A 122 -22.06 39.02 16.79
C ARG A 122 -23.41 38.91 16.07
N TRP A 123 -24.08 37.77 16.18
CA TRP A 123 -25.42 37.57 15.60
C TRP A 123 -26.47 38.46 16.27
N LYS A 124 -26.42 38.58 17.60
CA LYS A 124 -27.39 39.38 18.38
C LYS A 124 -27.16 40.89 18.31
N SER A 125 -25.92 41.35 18.15
CA SER A 125 -25.55 42.77 18.29
C SER A 125 -25.74 43.61 17.02
N GLY A 126 -26.15 43.04 15.88
CA GLY A 126 -26.45 43.81 14.66
C GLY A 126 -25.37 44.84 14.27
N LYS A 127 -25.78 45.99 13.69
CA LYS A 127 -24.89 47.11 13.29
C LYS A 127 -24.43 48.00 14.46
N GLU A 128 -24.92 47.81 15.70
CA GLU A 128 -24.80 48.79 16.79
C GLU A 128 -23.42 48.83 17.48
N MET A 129 -22.64 47.75 17.42
CA MET A 129 -21.25 47.74 17.89
C MET A 129 -20.37 47.04 16.87
N LYS A 130 -19.62 47.78 16.04
CA LYS A 130 -18.58 47.22 15.17
C LYS A 130 -17.27 47.11 15.94
N LYS A 131 -16.82 45.89 16.24
CA LYS A 131 -15.46 45.63 16.73
C LYS A 131 -14.49 45.44 15.56
N LYS A 132 -13.19 45.64 15.79
CA LYS A 132 -12.13 45.47 14.76
C LYS A 132 -12.05 44.03 14.25
N HIS A 133 -12.15 43.04 15.14
CA HIS A 133 -12.20 41.63 14.79
C HIS A 133 -13.44 40.96 15.40
N TRP A 134 -14.00 39.94 14.73
CA TRP A 134 -15.23 39.27 15.18
C TRP A 134 -15.07 38.49 16.49
N LEU A 135 -13.84 38.10 16.85
CA LEU A 135 -13.55 37.50 18.16
C LEU A 135 -13.62 38.50 19.32
N ASP A 136 -13.51 39.80 19.06
CA ASP A 136 -13.50 40.83 20.11
C ASP A 136 -14.88 41.01 20.77
N TYR A 137 -15.92 40.40 20.21
CA TYR A 137 -17.23 40.34 20.86
C TYR A 137 -17.24 39.46 22.11
N ALA A 138 -16.18 38.70 22.38
CA ALA A 138 -16.04 37.89 23.59
C ALA A 138 -15.37 38.62 24.77
N ASP A 139 -15.01 39.90 24.60
CA ASP A 139 -14.29 40.72 25.57
C ASP A 139 -15.04 40.99 26.89
N ASP A 140 -16.34 40.72 26.91
CA ASP A 140 -17.22 40.83 28.08
C ASP A 140 -17.09 39.65 29.04
N LYS A 141 -16.65 38.48 28.54
CA LYS A 141 -16.65 37.23 29.30
C LYS A 141 -15.28 36.57 29.40
N PHE A 142 -14.42 36.78 28.41
CA PHE A 142 -13.13 36.09 28.31
C PHE A 142 -11.97 37.07 28.35
N ASP A 143 -10.85 36.62 28.93
CA ASP A 143 -9.63 37.43 29.03
C ASP A 143 -9.10 37.82 27.65
N LYS A 144 -8.59 39.06 27.54
CA LYS A 144 -7.99 39.57 26.29
C LYS A 144 -6.87 38.67 25.77
N LYS A 145 -6.07 38.07 26.67
CA LYS A 145 -5.04 37.07 26.36
C LYS A 145 -5.62 35.86 25.63
N LEU A 146 -6.68 35.26 26.17
CA LEU A 146 -7.34 34.11 25.55
C LEU A 146 -7.93 34.48 24.17
N ILE A 147 -8.54 35.66 24.06
CA ILE A 147 -9.10 36.15 22.78
C ILE A 147 -7.99 36.31 21.74
N ARG A 148 -6.85 36.94 22.10
CA ARG A 148 -5.70 37.09 21.19
C ARG A 148 -5.14 35.73 20.76
N HIS A 149 -4.90 34.83 21.71
CA HIS A 149 -4.38 33.48 21.40
C HIS A 149 -5.32 32.70 20.51
N THR A 150 -6.64 32.85 20.72
CA THR A 150 -7.65 32.22 19.87
C THR A 150 -7.66 32.80 18.46
N LYS A 151 -7.40 34.11 18.27
CA LYS A 151 -7.27 34.70 16.92
C LYS A 151 -6.09 34.09 16.16
N ILE A 152 -4.94 33.95 16.82
CA ILE A 152 -3.74 33.34 16.23
C ILE A 152 -4.04 31.88 15.85
N LEU A 153 -4.61 31.11 16.78
CA LEU A 153 -5.04 29.73 16.54
C LEU A 153 -5.96 29.63 15.32
N MET A 154 -7.02 30.44 15.25
CA MET A 154 -7.96 30.41 14.11
C MET A 154 -7.27 30.77 12.78
N GLY A 155 -6.29 31.68 12.78
CA GLY A 155 -5.50 31.98 11.60
C GLY A 155 -4.66 30.79 11.12
N VAL A 156 -4.02 30.08 12.05
CA VAL A 156 -3.25 28.86 11.76
C VAL A 156 -4.18 27.75 11.24
N LEU A 157 -5.31 27.51 11.90
CA LEU A 157 -6.29 26.50 11.48
C LEU A 157 -6.88 26.79 10.11
N PHE A 158 -7.10 28.06 9.78
CA PHE A 158 -7.53 28.46 8.45
C PHE A 158 -6.48 28.04 7.41
N LEU A 159 -5.20 28.31 7.66
CA LEU A 159 -4.10 27.91 6.78
C LEU A 159 -3.98 26.38 6.63
N TYR A 160 -4.51 25.59 7.57
CA TYR A 160 -4.50 24.13 7.49
C TYR A 160 -5.53 23.54 6.50
N ILE A 161 -6.53 24.29 6.06
CA ILE A 161 -7.63 23.75 5.23
C ILE A 161 -7.15 23.00 3.97
N PRO A 162 -6.15 23.49 3.21
CA PRO A 162 -5.66 22.76 2.03
C PRO A 162 -4.68 21.64 2.36
N LEU A 163 -4.17 21.58 3.60
CA LEU A 163 -3.07 20.69 3.96
C LEU A 163 -3.39 19.19 3.99
N PRO A 164 -4.62 18.73 4.29
CA PRO A 164 -5.02 17.33 4.22
C PRO A 164 -4.71 16.65 2.88
N VAL A 165 -4.73 17.40 1.78
CA VAL A 165 -4.48 16.85 0.44
C VAL A 165 -3.07 16.25 0.34
N PHE A 166 -2.07 16.84 1.00
CA PHE A 166 -0.72 16.27 1.03
C PHE A 166 -0.73 14.86 1.65
N TRP A 167 -1.44 14.69 2.77
CA TRP A 167 -1.53 13.39 3.45
C TRP A 167 -2.31 12.37 2.64
N ALA A 168 -3.34 12.81 1.91
CA ALA A 168 -4.07 11.96 0.97
C ALA A 168 -3.16 11.39 -0.12
N LEU A 169 -2.11 12.11 -0.53
CA LEU A 169 -1.09 11.60 -1.46
C LEU A 169 -0.03 10.77 -0.72
N PHE A 170 0.54 11.32 0.36
CA PHE A 170 1.68 10.73 1.04
C PHE A 170 1.40 9.32 1.59
N ASP A 171 0.21 9.09 2.15
CA ASP A 171 -0.13 7.80 2.77
C ASP A 171 -0.41 6.70 1.74
N GLN A 172 -0.59 7.02 0.44
CA GLN A 172 -0.77 6.01 -0.62
C GLN A 172 0.49 5.21 -0.95
N GLN A 173 1.66 5.62 -0.43
CA GLN A 173 2.87 4.81 -0.44
C GLN A 173 2.63 3.41 0.14
N GLY A 174 1.72 3.32 1.14
CA GLY A 174 1.34 2.07 1.79
C GLY A 174 0.33 1.23 1.03
N SER A 175 -0.40 1.82 0.08
CA SER A 175 -1.55 1.20 -0.60
C SER A 175 -1.34 1.14 -2.11
N ARG A 176 -1.60 2.23 -2.83
CA ARG A 176 -1.57 2.25 -4.31
C ARG A 176 -0.19 1.97 -4.88
N TRP A 177 0.88 2.45 -4.26
CA TRP A 177 2.25 2.17 -4.73
C TRP A 177 2.67 0.72 -4.45
N THR A 178 2.22 0.17 -3.32
CA THR A 178 2.35 -1.26 -3.03
C THR A 178 1.63 -2.10 -4.10
N LEU A 179 0.38 -1.75 -4.47
CA LEU A 179 -0.36 -2.42 -5.54
C LEU A 179 0.29 -2.26 -6.92
N GLN A 180 0.86 -1.09 -7.22
CA GLN A 180 1.69 -0.90 -8.41
C GLN A 180 2.90 -1.85 -8.39
N ALA A 181 3.53 -2.03 -7.22
CA ALA A 181 4.69 -2.90 -7.07
C ALA A 181 4.38 -4.40 -7.24
N THR A 182 3.19 -4.88 -6.85
CA THR A 182 2.80 -6.29 -7.05
C THR A 182 2.72 -6.68 -8.53
N ARG A 183 2.58 -5.68 -9.42
CA ARG A 183 2.59 -5.86 -10.88
C ARG A 183 3.96 -5.63 -11.53
N MET A 184 5.00 -5.37 -10.75
CA MET A 184 6.38 -5.16 -11.21
C MET A 184 7.30 -6.31 -10.79
N ASN A 185 8.49 -6.42 -11.37
CA ASN A 185 9.48 -7.46 -11.09
C ASN A 185 10.43 -7.03 -9.96
N GLY A 186 10.44 -7.81 -8.88
CA GLY A 186 11.25 -7.57 -7.68
C GLY A 186 12.58 -8.32 -7.63
N LYS A 187 12.93 -9.12 -8.65
CA LYS A 187 14.16 -9.91 -8.65
C LYS A 187 15.41 -9.03 -8.79
N ILE A 188 16.34 -9.12 -7.84
CA ILE A 188 17.72 -8.61 -7.91
C ILE A 188 18.68 -9.78 -7.71
N GLY A 189 19.27 -10.28 -8.80
CA GLY A 189 20.18 -11.42 -8.72
C GLY A 189 19.49 -12.62 -8.08
N SER A 190 19.93 -13.03 -6.89
CA SER A 190 19.36 -14.14 -6.11
C SER A 190 18.34 -13.73 -5.04
N PHE A 191 18.11 -12.43 -4.84
CA PHE A 191 17.16 -11.93 -3.84
C PHE A 191 15.91 -11.37 -4.54
N THR A 192 14.73 -11.61 -3.95
CA THR A 192 13.48 -11.03 -4.46
C THR A 192 12.94 -10.03 -3.44
N VAL A 193 12.84 -8.77 -3.86
CA VAL A 193 12.22 -7.70 -3.06
C VAL A 193 10.70 -7.87 -3.11
N LYS A 194 10.07 -7.93 -1.93
CA LYS A 194 8.62 -7.98 -1.81
C LYS A 194 8.02 -6.58 -2.03
N PRO A 195 6.81 -6.47 -2.62
CA PRO A 195 6.15 -5.18 -2.85
C PRO A 195 6.13 -4.24 -1.62
N ASP A 196 5.74 -4.76 -0.45
CA ASP A 196 5.66 -4.02 0.81
C ASP A 196 7.03 -3.47 1.28
N GLN A 197 8.12 -4.13 0.91
CA GLN A 197 9.48 -3.73 1.32
C GLN A 197 9.97 -2.47 0.61
N LEU A 198 9.36 -2.04 -0.50
CA LEU A 198 9.70 -0.76 -1.15
C LEU A 198 9.43 0.44 -0.22
N GLN A 199 8.51 0.31 0.72
CA GLN A 199 8.24 1.37 1.71
C GLN A 199 9.46 1.66 2.60
N VAL A 200 10.43 0.75 2.72
CA VAL A 200 11.70 0.95 3.46
C VAL A 200 12.51 2.12 2.86
N ILE A 201 12.33 2.40 1.56
CA ILE A 201 13.04 3.49 0.87
C ILE A 201 12.74 4.83 1.55
N ASN A 202 11.50 5.09 1.98
CA ASN A 202 11.15 6.38 2.59
C ASN A 202 11.94 6.66 3.89
N PRO A 203 11.83 5.87 4.98
CA PRO A 203 12.58 6.13 6.21
C PRO A 203 14.10 6.11 6.00
N LEU A 204 14.60 5.29 5.07
CA LEU A 204 16.03 5.32 4.69
C LEU A 204 16.43 6.67 4.09
N LEU A 205 15.66 7.18 3.14
CA LEU A 205 15.90 8.47 2.51
C LEU A 205 15.74 9.61 3.51
N VAL A 206 14.76 9.57 4.42
CA VAL A 206 14.59 10.57 5.48
C VAL A 206 15.85 10.70 6.33
N LEU A 207 16.42 9.57 6.77
CA LEU A 207 17.65 9.54 7.58
C LEU A 207 18.86 10.15 6.85
N ILE A 208 18.95 9.99 5.53
CA ILE A 208 20.03 10.53 4.69
C ILE A 208 19.80 12.00 4.34
N LEU A 209 18.57 12.33 3.95
CA LEU A 209 18.22 13.63 3.37
C LEU A 209 18.07 14.71 4.45
N ILE A 210 17.67 14.41 5.68
CA ILE A 210 17.55 15.47 6.71
C ILE A 210 18.88 16.15 7.02
N PRO A 211 19.97 15.42 7.35
CA PRO A 211 21.28 16.05 7.53
C PRO A 211 21.72 16.82 6.28
N LEU A 212 21.50 16.26 5.09
CA LEU A 212 21.81 16.93 3.82
C LEU A 212 21.05 18.24 3.65
N PHE A 213 19.76 18.28 4.01
CA PHE A 213 18.94 19.47 3.91
C PHE A 213 19.34 20.53 4.93
N GLN A 214 19.60 20.13 6.18
CA GLN A 214 19.98 21.03 7.26
C GLN A 214 21.36 21.68 7.04
N PHE A 215 22.36 20.89 6.63
CA PHE A 215 23.74 21.37 6.51
C PHE A 215 24.13 21.80 5.08
N GLY A 216 23.44 21.30 4.06
CA GLY A 216 23.76 21.56 2.65
C GLY A 216 22.69 22.38 1.94
N VAL A 217 21.51 21.78 1.73
CA VAL A 217 20.48 22.32 0.82
C VAL A 217 19.90 23.64 1.32
N TYR A 218 19.40 23.71 2.56
CA TYR A 218 18.81 24.94 3.09
C TYR A 218 19.83 26.09 3.23
N PRO A 219 21.06 25.88 3.73
CA PRO A 219 22.07 26.93 3.73
C PRO A 219 22.43 27.41 2.31
N ALA A 220 22.51 26.51 1.33
CA ALA A 220 22.77 26.89 -0.06
C ALA A 220 21.63 27.72 -0.65
N LEU A 221 20.37 27.29 -0.47
CA LEU A 221 19.19 28.05 -0.92
C LEU A 221 19.09 29.41 -0.23
N ALA A 222 19.43 29.48 1.04
CA ALA A 222 19.45 30.73 1.81
C ALA A 222 20.46 31.75 1.26
N LYS A 223 21.60 31.31 0.70
CA LYS A 223 22.56 32.21 0.02
C LYS A 223 21.94 32.92 -1.19
N PHE A 224 20.95 32.30 -1.83
CA PHE A 224 20.22 32.87 -2.96
C PHE A 224 18.91 33.55 -2.55
N GLY A 225 18.60 33.64 -1.25
CA GLY A 225 17.34 34.20 -0.75
C GLY A 225 16.11 33.33 -1.05
N LEU A 226 16.29 32.09 -1.50
CA LEU A 226 15.21 31.17 -1.83
C LEU A 226 14.86 30.30 -0.62
N LEU A 227 13.56 30.01 -0.44
CA LEU A 227 13.07 29.04 0.55
C LEU A 227 13.60 29.30 1.97
N THR A 228 13.70 30.56 2.36
CA THR A 228 14.14 30.97 3.71
C THR A 228 13.02 30.87 4.75
N LYS A 229 11.75 30.98 4.31
CA LYS A 229 10.56 30.91 5.16
C LYS A 229 9.85 29.56 5.06
N SER A 230 9.09 29.20 6.10
CA SER A 230 8.39 27.91 6.19
C SER A 230 7.27 27.75 5.15
N ILE A 231 6.46 28.78 4.91
CA ILE A 231 5.33 28.70 3.95
C ILE A 231 5.80 28.37 2.52
N PRO A 232 6.81 29.07 1.93
CA PRO A 232 7.36 28.68 0.62
C PRO A 232 7.95 27.27 0.58
N ARG A 233 8.61 26.81 1.66
CA ARG A 233 9.11 25.43 1.75
C ARG A 233 7.97 24.43 1.70
N MET A 234 6.92 24.64 2.47
CA MET A 234 5.72 23.80 2.45
C MET A 234 5.08 23.80 1.05
N PHE A 235 4.93 24.96 0.42
CA PHE A 235 4.39 25.03 -0.93
C PHE A 235 5.20 24.19 -1.93
N VAL A 236 6.53 24.34 -1.96
CA VAL A 236 7.37 23.53 -2.84
C VAL A 236 7.30 22.05 -2.50
N GLY A 237 7.32 21.69 -1.21
CA GLY A 237 7.17 20.30 -0.78
C GLY A 237 5.86 19.66 -1.25
N GLY A 238 4.77 20.44 -1.24
CA GLY A 238 3.48 19.98 -1.74
C GLY A 238 3.43 19.84 -3.27
N ILE A 239 4.07 20.76 -4.01
CA ILE A 239 4.21 20.62 -5.47
C ILE A 239 5.04 19.37 -5.81
N LEU A 240 6.12 19.10 -5.07
CA LEU A 240 6.91 17.88 -5.25
C LEU A 240 6.08 16.62 -5.00
N ALA A 241 5.18 16.61 -4.02
CA ALA A 241 4.26 15.49 -3.83
C ALA A 241 3.36 15.25 -5.07
N GLY A 242 2.84 16.32 -5.68
CA GLY A 242 2.10 16.23 -6.94
C GLY A 242 2.96 15.71 -8.10
N VAL A 243 4.22 16.14 -8.18
CA VAL A 243 5.18 15.65 -9.19
C VAL A 243 5.50 14.16 -8.98
N ALA A 244 5.68 13.70 -7.75
CA ALA A 244 5.90 12.29 -7.44
C ALA A 244 4.74 11.42 -7.95
N PHE A 245 3.50 11.89 -7.79
CA PHE A 245 2.31 11.23 -8.31
C PHE A 245 2.21 11.29 -9.84
N ALA A 246 2.59 12.40 -10.46
CA ALA A 246 2.67 12.46 -11.92
C ALA A 246 3.70 11.47 -12.47
N VAL A 247 4.86 11.32 -11.80
CA VAL A 247 5.86 10.30 -12.15
C VAL A 247 5.30 8.89 -11.98
N SER A 248 4.59 8.63 -10.87
CA SER A 248 3.94 7.34 -10.64
C SER A 248 2.87 7.01 -11.69
N GLY A 249 2.08 8.01 -12.11
CA GLY A 249 1.14 7.89 -13.23
C GLY A 249 1.83 7.56 -14.55
N LEU A 250 2.98 8.16 -14.83
CA LEU A 250 3.77 7.84 -16.04
C LEU A 250 4.33 6.41 -16.02
N VAL A 251 4.77 5.93 -14.85
CA VAL A 251 5.20 4.54 -14.67
C VAL A 251 4.01 3.60 -14.87
N GLU A 252 2.86 3.92 -14.27
CA GLU A 252 1.63 3.13 -14.38
C GLU A 252 1.14 3.04 -15.83
N LEU A 253 1.21 4.11 -16.62
CA LEU A 253 0.84 4.07 -18.05
C LEU A 253 1.68 3.08 -18.87
N GLN A 254 2.94 2.85 -18.50
CA GLN A 254 3.76 1.83 -19.14
C GLN A 254 3.44 0.43 -18.59
N LEU A 255 3.16 0.35 -17.30
CA LEU A 255 2.81 -0.89 -16.61
C LEU A 255 1.49 -1.47 -17.10
N GLU A 256 0.47 -0.63 -17.30
CA GLU A 256 -0.86 -1.02 -17.82
C GLU A 256 -0.79 -1.68 -19.20
N LYS A 257 0.22 -1.36 -20.02
CA LYS A 257 0.43 -2.03 -21.31
C LYS A 257 0.79 -3.51 -21.16
N THR A 258 1.33 -3.88 -20.00
CA THR A 258 1.71 -5.26 -19.64
C THR A 258 0.60 -6.00 -18.90
N TYR A 259 -0.53 -5.33 -18.61
CA TYR A 259 -1.65 -5.96 -17.92
C TYR A 259 -2.36 -6.96 -18.83
N PRO A 260 -2.79 -8.10 -18.27
CA PRO A 260 -3.60 -9.06 -19.00
C PRO A 260 -4.90 -8.38 -19.42
N LYS A 261 -5.17 -8.34 -20.73
CA LYS A 261 -6.40 -7.77 -21.27
C LYS A 261 -7.41 -8.89 -21.46
N TYR A 262 -8.57 -8.74 -20.81
CA TYR A 262 -9.72 -9.57 -21.14
C TYR A 262 -10.17 -9.29 -22.58
N PRO A 263 -10.63 -10.32 -23.31
CA PRO A 263 -11.32 -10.11 -24.57
C PRO A 263 -12.55 -9.19 -24.39
N SER A 264 -12.98 -8.55 -25.47
CA SER A 264 -14.26 -7.83 -25.47
C SER A 264 -15.44 -8.80 -25.33
N SER A 265 -16.62 -8.31 -24.94
CA SER A 265 -17.79 -9.17 -24.70
C SER A 265 -18.27 -9.97 -25.91
N ASP A 266 -17.85 -9.58 -27.11
CA ASP A 266 -18.11 -10.22 -28.41
C ASP A 266 -16.94 -11.12 -28.88
N GLN A 267 -15.89 -11.26 -28.07
CA GLN A 267 -14.68 -12.00 -28.39
C GLN A 267 -14.30 -13.02 -27.31
N VAL A 268 -13.54 -14.04 -27.70
CA VAL A 268 -12.98 -15.06 -26.79
C VAL A 268 -11.51 -15.31 -27.13
N ARG A 269 -10.71 -15.60 -26.10
CA ARG A 269 -9.36 -16.18 -26.24
C ARG A 269 -9.42 -17.67 -25.92
N ILE A 270 -8.95 -18.51 -26.84
CA ILE A 270 -8.94 -19.96 -26.68
C ILE A 270 -7.50 -20.45 -26.59
N GLN A 271 -7.19 -21.20 -25.55
CA GLN A 271 -5.91 -21.91 -25.41
C GLN A 271 -6.17 -23.40 -25.62
N MET A 272 -5.48 -24.02 -26.58
CA MET A 272 -5.60 -25.46 -26.81
C MET A 272 -4.30 -26.17 -26.45
N ILE A 273 -4.40 -27.09 -25.50
CA ILE A 273 -3.30 -27.92 -25.03
C ILE A 273 -3.43 -29.31 -25.66
N ASN A 274 -2.38 -29.76 -26.34
CA ASN A 274 -2.28 -31.11 -26.86
C ASN A 274 -1.85 -32.07 -25.74
N GLY A 275 -2.79 -32.78 -25.11
CA GLY A 275 -2.48 -33.79 -24.08
C GLY A 275 -1.94 -35.11 -24.61
N LEU A 276 -1.60 -35.20 -25.90
CA LEU A 276 -1.12 -36.42 -26.56
C LEU A 276 0.41 -36.41 -26.71
N ASN A 277 0.99 -37.61 -26.80
CA ASN A 277 2.41 -37.81 -27.07
C ASN A 277 2.78 -37.72 -28.57
N CYS A 278 1.96 -37.02 -29.36
CA CYS A 278 2.06 -36.98 -30.81
C CYS A 278 1.58 -35.63 -31.38
N ASN A 279 1.92 -35.38 -32.63
CA ASN A 279 1.52 -34.18 -33.33
C ASN A 279 0.00 -34.15 -33.55
N LEU A 280 -0.65 -33.07 -33.12
CA LEU A 280 -2.07 -32.83 -33.30
C LEU A 280 -2.29 -31.79 -34.40
N GLN A 281 -3.07 -32.15 -35.43
CA GLN A 281 -3.49 -31.23 -36.49
C GLN A 281 -4.91 -30.74 -36.24
N ILE A 282 -5.17 -29.47 -36.53
CA ILE A 282 -6.50 -28.86 -36.45
C ILE A 282 -6.87 -28.40 -37.86
N LYS A 283 -7.99 -28.91 -38.39
CA LYS A 283 -8.59 -28.45 -39.64
C LYS A 283 -9.84 -27.65 -39.31
N SER A 284 -9.92 -26.41 -39.79
CA SER A 284 -11.11 -25.56 -39.58
C SER A 284 -11.94 -25.50 -40.86
N ASN A 285 -13.21 -25.87 -40.76
CA ASN A 285 -14.18 -25.69 -41.84
C ASN A 285 -14.79 -24.28 -41.71
N GLY A 286 -14.14 -23.25 -42.26
CA GLY A 286 -14.72 -21.89 -42.19
C GLY A 286 -13.79 -20.67 -42.35
N GLY A 287 -12.49 -20.86 -42.61
CA GLY A 287 -11.62 -19.76 -43.09
C GLY A 287 -11.30 -18.64 -42.09
N LEU A 288 -11.60 -18.78 -40.80
CA LEU A 288 -11.07 -17.89 -39.74
C LEU A 288 -9.59 -18.12 -39.46
N MET A 289 -9.07 -19.29 -39.84
CA MET A 289 -7.72 -19.72 -39.52
C MET A 289 -6.88 -19.73 -40.79
N ASN A 290 -6.16 -18.63 -41.04
CA ASN A 290 -4.90 -18.73 -41.77
C ASN A 290 -3.87 -19.32 -40.79
N MET A 291 -3.92 -20.63 -40.59
CA MET A 291 -2.81 -21.37 -40.02
C MET A 291 -2.10 -22.07 -41.16
N ASP A 292 -0.83 -21.72 -41.36
CA ASP A 292 0.14 -22.64 -41.93
C ASP A 292 0.02 -23.98 -41.18
N ASP A 293 0.11 -25.09 -41.92
CA ASP A 293 -0.10 -26.51 -41.55
C ASP A 293 0.76 -27.07 -40.37
N SER A 294 1.21 -26.24 -39.44
CA SER A 294 2.09 -26.64 -38.35
C SER A 294 1.31 -27.39 -37.28
N PRO A 295 1.55 -28.69 -37.08
CA PRO A 295 0.89 -29.46 -36.03
C PRO A 295 1.31 -28.94 -34.65
N ILE A 296 0.40 -29.00 -33.69
CA ILE A 296 0.73 -28.77 -32.28
C ILE A 296 1.62 -29.94 -31.84
N PRO A 297 2.85 -29.68 -31.35
CA PRO A 297 3.75 -30.75 -30.93
C PRO A 297 3.18 -31.53 -29.74
N PRO A 298 3.72 -32.72 -29.42
CA PRO A 298 3.34 -33.47 -28.22
C PRO A 298 3.42 -32.61 -26.96
N PHE A 299 2.36 -32.57 -26.15
CA PHE A 299 2.31 -31.72 -24.95
C PHE A 299 2.57 -30.22 -25.24
N GLY A 300 2.25 -29.80 -26.46
CA GLY A 300 2.33 -28.41 -26.91
C GLY A 300 1.05 -27.63 -26.65
N ILE A 301 1.15 -26.31 -26.75
CA ILE A 301 0.02 -25.38 -26.66
C ILE A 301 -0.05 -24.52 -27.91
N ILE A 302 -1.27 -24.16 -28.29
CA ILE A 302 -1.54 -23.12 -29.29
C ILE A 302 -2.58 -22.15 -28.73
N ILE A 303 -2.41 -20.86 -29.01
CA ILE A 303 -3.26 -19.80 -28.48
C ILE A 303 -3.95 -19.09 -29.64
N PHE A 304 -5.26 -18.93 -29.52
CA PHE A 304 -6.09 -18.19 -30.45
C PHE A 304 -6.66 -16.96 -29.76
N ASP A 305 -6.45 -15.80 -30.36
CA ASP A 305 -6.85 -14.51 -29.84
C ASP A 305 -8.00 -13.90 -30.64
N ASN A 306 -8.82 -13.10 -29.95
CA ASN A 306 -9.87 -12.25 -30.54
C ASN A 306 -10.84 -13.00 -31.46
N ILE A 307 -11.21 -14.24 -31.11
CA ILE A 307 -12.18 -15.01 -31.90
C ILE A 307 -13.59 -14.43 -31.66
N PRO A 308 -14.34 -14.05 -32.70
CA PRO A 308 -15.72 -13.58 -32.55
C PRO A 308 -16.65 -14.68 -32.00
N THR A 309 -17.50 -14.34 -31.03
CA THR A 309 -18.41 -15.30 -30.36
C THR A 309 -19.66 -15.64 -31.15
N ASP A 310 -19.94 -14.92 -32.24
CA ASP A 310 -21.11 -15.08 -33.11
C ASP A 310 -20.92 -16.14 -34.20
N ARG A 311 -19.76 -16.81 -34.23
CA ARG A 311 -19.43 -17.81 -35.23
C ARG A 311 -19.48 -19.22 -34.63
N ASP A 312 -20.14 -20.11 -35.36
CA ASP A 312 -20.03 -21.54 -35.11
C ASP A 312 -18.62 -22.01 -35.49
N LEU A 313 -17.86 -22.47 -34.50
CA LEU A 313 -16.50 -22.93 -34.65
C LEU A 313 -16.50 -24.45 -34.81
N GLU A 314 -16.69 -24.93 -36.03
CA GLU A 314 -16.50 -26.35 -36.35
C GLU A 314 -15.03 -26.61 -36.68
N HIS A 315 -14.36 -27.36 -35.81
CA HIS A 315 -12.96 -27.75 -35.95
C HIS A 315 -12.83 -29.26 -35.92
N ASP A 316 -12.22 -29.81 -36.95
CA ASP A 316 -11.84 -31.22 -37.04
C ASP A 316 -10.42 -31.39 -36.51
N PHE A 317 -10.28 -32.11 -35.42
CA PHE A 317 -8.99 -32.43 -34.81
C PHE A 317 -8.51 -33.77 -35.34
N ASN A 318 -7.33 -33.83 -35.97
CA ASN A 318 -6.73 -35.07 -36.45
C ASN A 318 -5.40 -35.34 -35.76
N ALA A 319 -5.32 -36.42 -34.99
CA ALA A 319 -4.08 -36.91 -34.40
C ALA A 319 -3.54 -38.12 -35.20
N SER A 320 -2.25 -38.09 -35.58
CA SER A 320 -1.62 -39.16 -36.37
C SER A 320 -0.22 -39.51 -35.86
N ASN A 321 0.26 -40.72 -36.18
CA ASN A 321 1.59 -41.23 -35.80
C ASN A 321 1.89 -41.20 -34.29
N CYS A 322 0.88 -41.40 -33.46
CA CYS A 322 1.06 -41.43 -32.03
C CYS A 322 1.80 -42.70 -31.57
N THR A 323 2.85 -42.53 -30.76
CA THR A 323 3.66 -43.65 -30.27
C THR A 323 2.93 -44.37 -29.15
N ARG A 324 3.16 -45.69 -29.04
CA ARG A 324 2.54 -46.54 -28.02
C ARG A 324 2.81 -45.96 -26.62
N GLY A 325 1.78 -45.74 -25.81
CA GLY A 325 1.84 -45.16 -24.46
C GLY A 325 0.46 -45.22 -23.79
N ALA A 326 0.33 -44.83 -22.51
CA ALA A 326 -0.89 -44.93 -21.70
C ALA A 326 -2.21 -44.52 -22.39
N PHE A 327 -2.14 -43.59 -23.33
CA PHE A 327 -3.31 -42.96 -23.96
C PHE A 327 -3.52 -43.35 -25.42
N VAL A 328 -2.60 -44.13 -25.99
CA VAL A 328 -2.59 -44.45 -27.43
C VAL A 328 -2.39 -45.96 -27.59
N PRO A 329 -3.45 -46.71 -27.96
CA PRO A 329 -3.38 -48.16 -28.07
C PRO A 329 -2.48 -48.63 -29.22
N GLU A 330 -2.13 -49.92 -29.19
CA GLU A 330 -1.39 -50.58 -30.27
C GLU A 330 -2.19 -50.57 -31.58
N ASN A 331 -1.51 -50.21 -32.68
CA ASN A 331 -1.99 -50.09 -34.06
C ASN A 331 -2.74 -48.80 -34.41
N GLN A 332 -2.25 -48.15 -35.47
CA GLN A 332 -2.59 -46.80 -35.93
C GLN A 332 -4.06 -46.68 -36.35
N PHE A 333 -4.76 -45.70 -35.79
CA PHE A 333 -5.93 -45.08 -36.40
C PHE A 333 -5.76 -43.56 -36.35
N GLN A 334 -6.19 -42.87 -37.41
CA GLN A 334 -6.41 -41.43 -37.38
C GLN A 334 -7.68 -41.18 -36.57
N TRP A 335 -7.58 -40.37 -35.53
CA TRP A 335 -8.71 -40.00 -34.69
C TRP A 335 -9.19 -38.62 -35.12
N SER A 336 -10.47 -38.53 -35.54
CA SER A 336 -11.14 -37.26 -35.77
C SER A 336 -12.17 -37.00 -34.69
N SER A 337 -12.09 -35.85 -34.04
CA SER A 337 -13.18 -35.32 -33.21
C SER A 337 -13.53 -33.91 -33.65
N SER A 338 -14.80 -33.54 -33.58
CA SER A 338 -15.23 -32.15 -33.67
C SER A 338 -15.40 -31.56 -32.27
N LEU A 339 -15.26 -30.24 -32.13
CA LEU A 339 -15.79 -29.56 -30.94
C LEU A 339 -17.30 -29.82 -30.85
N PRO A 340 -17.89 -29.94 -29.65
CA PRO A 340 -19.33 -30.06 -29.51
C PRO A 340 -20.02 -28.91 -30.24
N ASP A 341 -21.09 -29.21 -30.99
CA ASP A 341 -21.96 -28.20 -31.61
C ASP A 341 -22.22 -27.06 -30.62
N SER A 342 -22.07 -25.83 -31.12
CA SER A 342 -22.13 -24.50 -30.48
C SER A 342 -23.43 -24.22 -29.71
N THR A 343 -23.78 -25.08 -28.77
CA THR A 343 -24.84 -24.85 -27.80
C THR A 343 -24.34 -23.83 -26.77
N GLN A 344 -24.41 -22.57 -27.16
CA GLN A 344 -24.33 -21.36 -26.31
C GLN A 344 -23.30 -21.47 -25.17
N LEU A 345 -22.05 -21.77 -25.49
CA LEU A 345 -20.97 -21.50 -24.55
C LEU A 345 -20.93 -19.97 -24.42
N ASN A 346 -21.36 -19.43 -23.27
CA ASN A 346 -21.21 -18.01 -22.95
C ASN A 346 -19.70 -17.73 -22.79
N LEU A 347 -19.04 -17.47 -23.91
CA LEU A 347 -17.60 -17.32 -24.10
C LEU A 347 -17.16 -15.86 -24.19
N GLY A 348 -18.10 -14.94 -24.35
CA GLY A 348 -17.83 -13.51 -24.48
C GLY A 348 -17.03 -12.97 -23.29
N GLY A 349 -15.91 -12.31 -23.59
CA GLY A 349 -15.04 -11.69 -22.60
C GLY A 349 -14.19 -12.65 -21.77
N LYS A 350 -14.04 -13.91 -22.21
CA LYS A 350 -13.38 -14.96 -21.41
C LYS A 350 -12.11 -15.50 -22.07
N VAL A 351 -11.22 -15.99 -21.21
CA VAL A 351 -10.08 -16.83 -21.60
C VAL A 351 -10.40 -18.25 -21.21
N VAL A 352 -10.33 -19.18 -22.16
CA VAL A 352 -10.75 -20.57 -21.97
C VAL A 352 -9.67 -21.51 -22.46
N THR A 353 -9.22 -22.38 -21.56
CA THR A 353 -8.34 -23.50 -21.90
C THR A 353 -9.14 -24.74 -22.27
N PHE A 354 -8.75 -25.40 -23.37
CA PHE A 354 -9.23 -26.71 -23.78
C PHE A 354 -8.06 -27.69 -23.76
N LEU A 355 -8.30 -28.88 -23.22
CA LEU A 355 -7.35 -29.99 -23.26
C LEU A 355 -7.85 -31.02 -24.27
N VAL A 356 -6.99 -31.35 -25.22
CA VAL A 356 -7.24 -32.43 -26.17
C VAL A 356 -6.67 -33.72 -25.60
N SER A 357 -7.52 -34.73 -25.46
CA SER A 357 -7.20 -35.95 -24.71
C SER A 357 -7.94 -37.16 -25.29
N VAL A 358 -7.60 -38.37 -24.84
CA VAL A 358 -8.33 -39.60 -25.21
C VAL A 358 -9.12 -40.07 -24.00
N VAL A 359 -10.45 -40.19 -24.15
CA VAL A 359 -11.32 -40.75 -23.11
C VAL A 359 -11.46 -42.25 -23.33
N MET A 360 -11.14 -43.03 -22.30
CA MET A 360 -11.20 -44.50 -22.31
C MET A 360 -12.64 -44.99 -22.07
N ASN A 361 -13.56 -44.67 -22.99
CA ASN A 361 -14.85 -45.37 -23.12
C ASN A 361 -14.75 -46.47 -24.19
N ASN A 362 -15.81 -47.26 -24.38
CA ASN A 362 -15.85 -48.39 -25.33
C ASN A 362 -15.43 -48.03 -26.79
N THR A 363 -15.45 -46.75 -27.17
CA THR A 363 -15.10 -46.24 -28.50
C THR A 363 -13.75 -45.51 -28.59
N ARG A 364 -13.04 -45.29 -27.47
CA ARG A 364 -11.69 -44.68 -27.38
C ARG A 364 -11.46 -43.37 -28.16
N ALA A 365 -12.47 -42.52 -28.34
CA ALA A 365 -12.38 -41.34 -29.21
C ALA A 365 -11.48 -40.21 -28.66
N LEU A 366 -10.91 -39.43 -29.59
CA LEU A 366 -10.35 -38.11 -29.28
C LEU A 366 -11.46 -37.23 -28.68
N THR A 367 -11.15 -36.56 -27.58
CA THR A 367 -12.07 -35.68 -26.85
C THR A 367 -11.40 -34.34 -26.63
N VAL A 368 -12.18 -33.28 -26.83
CA VAL A 368 -11.77 -31.90 -26.56
C VAL A 368 -12.56 -31.41 -25.36
N THR A 369 -11.90 -31.31 -24.22
CA THR A 369 -12.55 -30.95 -22.96
C THR A 369 -12.28 -29.49 -22.62
N ARG A 370 -13.34 -28.70 -22.50
CA ARG A 370 -13.27 -27.34 -21.94
C ARG A 370 -12.91 -27.43 -20.45
N MET A 371 -11.84 -26.76 -20.07
CA MET A 371 -11.48 -26.54 -18.67
C MET A 371 -12.26 -25.37 -18.08
N GLN A 372 -12.22 -25.22 -16.76
CA GLN A 372 -12.77 -24.05 -16.10
C GLN A 372 -12.16 -22.77 -16.68
N ASP A 373 -12.95 -21.69 -16.75
CA ASP A 373 -12.49 -20.40 -17.25
C ASP A 373 -11.18 -19.98 -16.56
N ASP A 374 -10.25 -19.44 -17.34
CA ASP A 374 -8.94 -19.03 -16.84
C ASP A 374 -9.05 -17.67 -16.16
N ASP A 375 -8.49 -17.60 -14.97
CA ASP A 375 -8.28 -16.35 -14.26
C ASP A 375 -6.93 -15.78 -14.71
N ILE A 376 -7.00 -14.79 -15.58
CA ILE A 376 -5.80 -14.14 -16.13
C ILE A 376 -5.25 -13.06 -15.20
N GLU A 377 -5.93 -12.72 -14.10
CA GLU A 377 -5.45 -11.74 -13.13
C GLU A 377 -4.26 -12.31 -12.36
N LYS A 378 -3.18 -11.53 -12.28
CA LYS A 378 -2.01 -11.91 -11.47
C LYS A 378 -2.38 -11.86 -9.99
N GLY A 379 -1.74 -12.69 -9.17
CA GLY A 379 -2.00 -12.76 -7.72
C GLY A 379 -1.86 -11.42 -7.01
N GLU A 380 -2.61 -11.24 -5.92
CA GLU A 380 -2.67 -9.97 -5.17
C GLU A 380 -1.30 -9.61 -4.56
N GLY A 381 -0.55 -10.62 -4.08
CA GLY A 381 0.83 -10.45 -3.58
C GLY A 381 1.92 -10.43 -4.65
N GLY A 382 1.54 -10.61 -5.92
CA GLY A 382 2.48 -10.78 -7.04
C GLY A 382 3.11 -12.18 -7.16
N PHE A 383 2.67 -13.14 -6.35
CA PHE A 383 3.07 -14.54 -6.46
C PHE A 383 2.50 -15.20 -7.73
N PRO A 384 3.21 -16.20 -8.29
CA PRO A 384 2.71 -16.95 -9.44
C PRO A 384 1.45 -17.73 -9.08
N LYS A 385 0.41 -17.64 -9.91
CA LYS A 385 -0.79 -18.48 -9.77
C LYS A 385 -0.63 -19.74 -10.59
N VAL A 386 -1.04 -20.87 -10.04
CA VAL A 386 -0.90 -22.19 -10.66
C VAL A 386 -2.21 -22.95 -10.56
N ARG A 387 -2.66 -23.49 -11.69
CA ARG A 387 -3.74 -24.47 -11.77
C ARG A 387 -3.18 -25.77 -12.31
N VAL A 388 -3.57 -26.89 -11.72
CA VAL A 388 -3.18 -28.21 -12.20
C VAL A 388 -4.28 -28.76 -13.10
N LEU A 389 -3.90 -29.20 -14.30
CA LEU A 389 -4.70 -29.94 -15.25
C LEU A 389 -4.28 -31.41 -15.22
N PHE A 390 -5.25 -32.32 -15.27
CA PHE A 390 -4.97 -33.75 -15.29
C PHE A 390 -5.93 -34.47 -16.24
N ASN A 391 -5.43 -35.56 -16.82
CA ASN A 391 -6.19 -36.43 -17.71
C ASN A 391 -5.64 -37.86 -17.60
N THR A 392 -6.27 -38.73 -16.80
CA THR A 392 -5.95 -40.16 -16.81
C THR A 392 -7.17 -41.08 -16.67
N PRO A 393 -7.09 -42.32 -17.16
CA PRO A 393 -8.19 -43.28 -17.15
C PRO A 393 -8.41 -43.91 -15.76
N ASP A 394 -7.45 -43.74 -14.86
CA ASP A 394 -7.37 -44.46 -13.60
C ASP A 394 -8.11 -43.71 -12.48
N ALA A 395 -8.76 -44.46 -11.59
CA ALA A 395 -9.19 -43.97 -10.27
C ALA A 395 -8.02 -43.51 -9.37
N PHE A 396 -6.79 -43.55 -9.88
CA PHE A 396 -5.55 -43.09 -9.25
C PHE A 396 -5.69 -41.67 -8.69
N TRP A 397 -6.33 -40.74 -9.41
CA TRP A 397 -6.44 -39.36 -8.96
C TRP A 397 -7.54 -39.10 -7.92
N ASN A 398 -8.42 -40.08 -7.67
CA ASN A 398 -9.44 -39.93 -6.64
C ASN A 398 -8.74 -39.77 -5.28
N ASN A 399 -9.01 -38.65 -4.60
CA ASN A 399 -8.32 -38.26 -3.36
C ASN A 399 -6.79 -38.09 -3.48
N THR A 400 -6.29 -37.76 -4.67
CA THR A 400 -4.88 -37.37 -4.85
C THR A 400 -4.72 -35.87 -4.66
N ILE A 401 -3.62 -35.50 -3.98
CA ILE A 401 -3.23 -34.13 -3.71
C ILE A 401 -1.92 -33.85 -4.42
N VAL A 402 -1.89 -32.79 -5.21
CA VAL A 402 -0.65 -32.30 -5.82
C VAL A 402 -0.04 -31.27 -4.90
N LYS A 403 1.17 -31.56 -4.40
CA LYS A 403 1.91 -30.71 -3.48
C LYS A 403 3.11 -30.06 -4.16
N PHE A 404 3.36 -28.80 -3.84
CA PHE A 404 4.57 -28.10 -4.24
C PHE A 404 5.47 -28.03 -3.00
N LYS A 405 6.47 -28.92 -2.91
CA LYS A 405 7.32 -29.20 -1.72
C LYS A 405 8.08 -28.01 -1.12
N ALA A 406 7.98 -26.82 -1.69
CA ALA A 406 8.52 -25.64 -1.05
C ALA A 406 7.80 -25.32 0.27
N GLU A 407 6.57 -25.83 0.47
CA GLU A 407 5.90 -25.89 1.78
C GLU A 407 5.06 -27.16 1.99
N ASP A 408 4.95 -27.59 3.25
CA ASP A 408 4.24 -28.80 3.73
C ASP A 408 2.70 -28.76 3.55
N GLU A 409 2.11 -27.71 2.99
CA GLU A 409 0.64 -27.49 3.06
C GLU A 409 -0.07 -27.04 1.80
N MET A 410 0.60 -26.62 0.71
CA MET A 410 -0.12 -26.41 -0.54
C MET A 410 -0.40 -27.76 -1.19
N GLY A 411 -1.57 -28.32 -0.87
CA GLY A 411 -2.16 -29.43 -1.60
C GLY A 411 -3.27 -28.94 -2.51
N LEU A 412 -3.03 -28.91 -3.83
CA LEU A 412 -4.13 -28.76 -4.78
C LEU A 412 -4.86 -30.09 -4.89
N LYS A 413 -6.03 -30.16 -4.26
CA LYS A 413 -6.88 -31.36 -4.31
C LYS A 413 -7.44 -31.51 -5.73
N LEU A 414 -7.20 -32.67 -6.32
CA LEU A 414 -7.77 -33.01 -7.62
C LEU A 414 -9.27 -33.29 -7.48
N VAL A 415 -10.04 -32.85 -8.48
CA VAL A 415 -11.48 -33.13 -8.57
C VAL A 415 -11.69 -34.59 -8.98
N ASP A 416 -12.74 -35.24 -8.47
CA ASP A 416 -13.06 -36.61 -8.84
C ASP A 416 -13.43 -36.69 -10.34
N GLY A 417 -12.70 -37.52 -11.09
CA GLY A 417 -12.96 -37.76 -12.50
C GLY A 417 -11.72 -38.15 -13.30
N PRO A 418 -11.90 -38.66 -14.54
CA PRO A 418 -10.78 -39.03 -15.40
C PRO A 418 -10.08 -37.82 -16.03
N ILE A 419 -10.74 -36.67 -16.08
CA ILE A 419 -10.21 -35.42 -16.62
C ILE A 419 -10.74 -34.26 -15.79
N GLY A 420 -9.87 -33.29 -15.49
CA GLY A 420 -10.28 -32.13 -14.71
C GLY A 420 -9.18 -31.11 -14.49
N ALA A 421 -9.54 -30.09 -13.73
CA ALA A 421 -8.67 -29.00 -13.33
C ALA A 421 -8.90 -28.65 -11.86
N THR A 422 -7.87 -28.17 -11.18
CA THR A 422 -7.99 -27.60 -9.84
C THR A 422 -8.42 -26.14 -9.90
N GLU A 423 -8.80 -25.57 -8.76
CA GLU A 423 -8.78 -24.12 -8.60
C GLU A 423 -7.34 -23.58 -8.68
N TYR A 424 -7.19 -22.29 -8.96
CA TYR A 424 -5.88 -21.63 -8.93
C TYR A 424 -5.39 -21.48 -7.49
N GLY A 425 -4.15 -21.89 -7.23
CA GLY A 425 -3.42 -21.60 -5.99
C GLY A 425 -2.19 -20.73 -6.24
N GLU A 426 -1.71 -20.01 -5.23
CA GLU A 426 -0.49 -19.18 -5.32
C GLU A 426 0.77 -19.98 -4.96
N ALA A 427 1.67 -20.19 -5.92
CA ALA A 427 2.95 -20.87 -5.75
C ALA A 427 4.09 -19.91 -5.37
N GLU A 428 5.20 -20.46 -4.89
CA GLU A 428 6.40 -19.70 -4.59
C GLU A 428 7.20 -19.28 -5.84
N LEU A 429 8.12 -18.34 -5.64
CA LEU A 429 8.91 -17.68 -6.69
C LEU A 429 10.19 -18.45 -7.09
N ASP A 430 10.56 -19.45 -6.28
CA ASP A 430 11.75 -20.27 -6.45
C ASP A 430 11.39 -21.66 -6.99
N GLU A 431 12.41 -22.47 -7.32
CA GLU A 431 12.19 -23.83 -7.81
C GLU A 431 11.56 -24.71 -6.72
N SER A 432 10.26 -24.95 -6.84
CA SER A 432 9.55 -25.90 -5.97
C SER A 432 9.55 -27.29 -6.62
N THR A 433 9.89 -28.33 -5.85
CA THR A 433 9.68 -29.71 -6.32
C THR A 433 8.20 -30.04 -6.25
N VAL A 434 7.58 -30.40 -7.37
CA VAL A 434 6.19 -30.89 -7.37
C VAL A 434 6.20 -32.36 -6.98
N CYS A 435 5.38 -32.71 -6.01
CA CYS A 435 5.18 -34.09 -5.58
C CYS A 435 3.70 -34.43 -5.53
N ILE A 436 3.40 -35.71 -5.64
CA ILE A 436 2.03 -36.23 -5.69
C ILE A 436 1.81 -37.12 -4.48
N GLU A 437 0.80 -36.78 -3.68
CA GLU A 437 0.40 -37.52 -2.48
C GLU A 437 -0.95 -38.21 -2.72
N GLU A 438 -0.91 -39.54 -2.70
CA GLU A 438 -2.11 -40.38 -2.70
C GLU A 438 -2.54 -40.70 -1.26
N PHE A 439 -3.82 -41.01 -1.06
CA PHE A 439 -4.34 -41.42 0.25
C PHE A 439 -3.52 -42.55 0.87
N SER A 440 -2.96 -42.31 2.06
CA SER A 440 -2.11 -43.27 2.82
C SER A 440 -0.76 -43.64 2.19
N LYS A 441 -0.26 -42.87 1.21
CA LYS A 441 1.10 -43.04 0.63
C LYS A 441 1.94 -41.77 0.78
N PRO A 442 3.27 -41.89 0.90
CA PRO A 442 4.16 -40.72 0.96
C PRO A 442 4.22 -39.97 -0.37
N CYS A 443 4.48 -38.66 -0.32
CA CYS A 443 4.56 -37.82 -1.52
C CYS A 443 5.73 -38.22 -2.44
N VAL A 444 5.43 -38.51 -3.71
CA VAL A 444 6.42 -38.92 -4.72
C VAL A 444 6.84 -37.72 -5.56
N ASP A 445 8.14 -37.46 -5.66
CA ASP A 445 8.69 -36.36 -6.46
C ASP A 445 8.52 -36.59 -7.96
N VAL A 446 8.07 -35.55 -8.65
CA VAL A 446 7.79 -35.56 -10.09
C VAL A 446 8.84 -34.75 -10.83
N LYS A 447 8.75 -33.43 -10.73
CA LYS A 447 9.59 -32.48 -11.45
C LYS A 447 9.59 -31.14 -10.72
N LYS A 448 10.61 -30.33 -10.98
CA LYS A 448 10.64 -28.96 -10.48
C LYS A 448 9.70 -28.06 -11.29
N PHE A 449 8.94 -27.24 -10.57
CA PHE A 449 8.19 -26.12 -11.11
C PHE A 449 8.96 -24.83 -10.81
N LYS A 450 9.02 -23.93 -11.78
CA LYS A 450 9.65 -22.62 -11.61
C LYS A 450 8.62 -21.53 -11.89
N GLY A 451 8.12 -20.93 -10.82
CA GLY A 451 7.21 -19.80 -10.91
C GLY A 451 7.94 -18.48 -11.11
N GLU A 452 7.36 -17.57 -11.89
CA GLU A 452 7.85 -16.21 -12.03
C GLU A 452 6.86 -15.19 -11.45
N PHE A 453 7.39 -14.06 -10.98
CA PHE A 453 6.63 -13.04 -10.28
C PHE A 453 5.53 -12.47 -11.19
N GLY A 454 4.27 -12.54 -10.75
CA GLY A 454 3.09 -12.09 -11.48
C GLY A 454 2.66 -12.95 -12.67
N ALA A 455 3.21 -14.16 -12.84
CA ALA A 455 2.78 -15.08 -13.88
C ALA A 455 1.61 -15.97 -13.43
N THR A 456 0.79 -16.40 -14.40
CA THR A 456 -0.24 -17.42 -14.17
C THR A 456 0.05 -18.63 -15.05
N TYR A 457 0.04 -19.82 -14.47
CA TYR A 457 0.39 -21.08 -15.15
C TYR A 457 -0.74 -22.10 -15.09
N ASN A 458 -0.93 -22.78 -16.22
CA ASN A 458 -1.60 -24.06 -16.29
C ASN A 458 -0.53 -25.15 -16.31
N VAL A 459 -0.63 -26.11 -15.39
CA VAL A 459 0.33 -27.20 -15.22
C VAL A 459 -0.35 -28.52 -15.53
N LEU A 460 -0.02 -29.13 -16.66
CA LEU A 460 -0.53 -30.46 -17.03
C LEU A 460 0.33 -31.53 -16.36
N ILE A 461 -0.32 -32.37 -15.58
CA ILE A 461 0.26 -33.57 -14.99
C ILE A 461 -0.25 -34.78 -15.74
N GLN A 462 0.68 -35.63 -16.17
CA GLN A 462 0.36 -36.82 -16.93
C GLN A 462 1.22 -37.99 -16.50
N ARG A 463 0.59 -39.16 -16.37
CA ARG A 463 1.25 -40.41 -16.02
C ARG A 463 1.53 -41.22 -17.27
N ASP A 464 2.77 -41.63 -17.46
CA ASP A 464 3.13 -42.67 -18.41
C ASP A 464 2.94 -44.04 -17.75
N GLU A 465 1.95 -44.80 -18.21
CA GLU A 465 1.65 -46.17 -17.76
C GLU A 465 2.78 -47.17 -18.06
N LYS A 466 3.63 -46.92 -19.07
CA LYS A 466 4.71 -47.84 -19.42
C LYS A 466 5.87 -47.78 -18.44
N GLU A 467 6.26 -46.57 -18.07
CA GLU A 467 7.38 -46.32 -17.15
C GLU A 467 6.90 -46.10 -15.70
N ASN A 468 5.58 -46.08 -15.49
CA ASN A 468 4.94 -45.68 -14.25
C ASN A 468 5.47 -44.34 -13.71
N LYS A 469 5.83 -43.43 -14.62
CA LYS A 469 6.43 -42.15 -14.33
C LYS A 469 5.41 -41.04 -14.54
N ILE A 470 5.41 -40.05 -13.67
CA ILE A 470 4.59 -38.86 -13.85
C ILE A 470 5.50 -37.76 -14.39
N ASP A 471 5.03 -37.07 -15.42
CA ASP A 471 5.70 -35.90 -15.99
C ASP A 471 4.79 -34.67 -15.88
N LEU A 472 5.43 -33.51 -15.95
CA LEU A 472 4.82 -32.20 -15.75
C LEU A 472 5.20 -31.25 -16.88
N TRP A 473 4.18 -30.62 -17.44
CA TRP A 473 4.27 -29.60 -18.48
C TRP A 473 3.65 -28.30 -17.99
N GLN A 474 4.37 -27.19 -18.12
CA GLN A 474 3.92 -25.86 -17.68
C GLN A 474 3.58 -25.00 -18.90
N TYR A 475 2.44 -24.32 -18.84
CA TYR A 475 1.94 -23.41 -19.88
C TYR A 475 1.64 -22.05 -19.26
N GLU A 476 2.15 -20.98 -19.87
CA GLU A 476 1.90 -19.61 -19.43
C GLU A 476 0.53 -19.13 -19.91
N VAL A 477 -0.34 -18.81 -18.95
CA VAL A 477 -1.65 -18.18 -19.19
C VAL A 477 -1.48 -16.66 -19.21
N THR A 478 -0.76 -16.14 -18.21
CA THR A 478 -0.42 -14.71 -18.08
C THR A 478 1.09 -14.59 -17.92
N SER A 479 1.71 -13.75 -18.74
CA SER A 479 3.14 -13.52 -18.74
C SER A 479 3.63 -12.89 -17.43
N PRO A 480 4.87 -13.22 -16.98
CA PRO A 480 5.47 -12.64 -15.79
C PRO A 480 5.61 -11.12 -15.86
N ASN A 481 5.83 -10.50 -14.70
CA ASN A 481 6.13 -9.08 -14.60
C ASN A 481 7.47 -8.78 -15.27
N SER A 482 7.47 -7.86 -16.23
CA SER A 482 8.66 -7.51 -17.02
C SER A 482 9.31 -6.20 -16.59
N MET A 483 8.54 -5.26 -16.01
CA MET A 483 9.04 -3.97 -15.57
C MET A 483 9.63 -4.05 -14.16
N SER A 484 10.85 -3.54 -13.95
CA SER A 484 11.51 -3.58 -12.64
C SER A 484 10.84 -2.68 -11.60
N MET A 485 10.64 -3.20 -10.38
CA MET A 485 10.13 -2.44 -9.22
C MET A 485 10.97 -1.18 -8.91
N PHE A 486 12.26 -1.15 -9.25
CA PHE A 486 13.14 0.00 -8.98
C PHE A 486 12.79 1.25 -9.79
N LEU A 487 11.93 1.13 -10.81
CA LEU A 487 11.36 2.30 -11.49
C LEU A 487 10.48 3.15 -10.57
N GLN A 488 10.11 2.66 -9.37
CA GLN A 488 9.48 3.45 -8.33
C GLN A 488 10.47 4.27 -7.47
N ILE A 489 11.79 4.04 -7.54
CA ILE A 489 12.75 4.84 -6.74
C ILE A 489 12.58 6.35 -7.00
N PRO A 490 12.46 6.85 -8.24
CA PRO A 490 12.33 8.29 -8.49
C PRO A 490 11.13 8.93 -7.77
N GLN A 491 9.95 8.31 -7.79
CA GLN A 491 8.77 8.84 -7.09
C GLN A 491 8.97 8.82 -5.57
N TYR A 492 9.60 7.77 -5.00
CA TYR A 492 9.96 7.73 -3.58
C TYR A 492 10.95 8.86 -3.20
N VAL A 493 11.97 9.11 -4.03
CA VAL A 493 12.91 10.21 -3.77
C VAL A 493 12.21 11.57 -3.77
N ILE A 494 11.34 11.81 -4.76
CA ILE A 494 10.63 13.08 -4.89
C ILE A 494 9.65 13.29 -3.71
N ILE A 495 8.87 12.27 -3.35
CA ILE A 495 7.91 12.38 -2.24
C ILE A 495 8.61 12.56 -0.89
N THR A 496 9.75 11.90 -0.65
CA THR A 496 10.51 12.09 0.60
C THR A 496 11.10 13.49 0.70
N ILE A 497 11.62 14.05 -0.40
CA ILE A 497 12.03 15.46 -0.42
C ILE A 497 10.83 16.36 -0.12
N GLY A 498 9.68 16.05 -0.74
CA GLY A 498 8.40 16.71 -0.46
C GLY A 498 8.02 16.67 1.01
N GLU A 499 8.15 15.50 1.66
CA GLU A 499 7.89 15.30 3.09
C GLU A 499 8.77 16.17 3.98
N ILE A 500 10.07 16.23 3.72
CA ILE A 500 11.00 17.05 4.51
C ILE A 500 10.63 18.53 4.42
N MET A 501 10.30 19.00 3.21
CA MET A 501 9.93 20.39 2.97
C MET A 501 8.52 20.74 3.45
N TYR A 502 7.61 19.78 3.48
CA TYR A 502 6.20 19.97 3.84
C TYR A 502 5.90 19.61 5.29
N SER A 503 6.13 18.36 5.67
CA SER A 503 5.73 17.80 6.95
C SER A 503 6.60 18.32 8.10
N ILE A 504 7.93 18.21 7.96
CA ILE A 504 8.86 18.64 9.02
C ILE A 504 8.78 20.15 9.21
N THR A 505 8.86 20.89 8.11
CA THR A 505 8.76 22.35 8.13
C THR A 505 7.38 22.83 8.59
N GLY A 506 6.32 22.13 8.20
CA GLY A 506 4.95 22.45 8.62
C GLY A 506 4.73 22.23 10.11
N LEU A 507 5.28 21.15 10.67
CA LEU A 507 5.24 20.91 12.11
C LEU A 507 6.04 21.97 12.88
N GLU A 508 7.22 22.36 12.38
CA GLU A 508 8.03 23.44 12.95
C GLU A 508 7.27 24.78 12.92
N PHE A 509 6.67 25.13 11.78
CA PHE A 509 5.84 26.32 11.62
C PHE A 509 4.66 26.33 12.59
N SER A 510 3.93 25.20 12.66
CA SER A 510 2.80 25.00 13.56
C SER A 510 3.18 25.25 15.02
N TYR A 511 4.36 24.77 15.41
CA TYR A 511 4.89 24.94 16.76
C TYR A 511 5.32 26.38 17.05
N GLN A 512 5.96 27.05 16.10
CA GLN A 512 6.44 28.44 16.23
C GLN A 512 5.29 29.46 16.27
N GLN A 513 4.23 29.25 15.48
CA GLN A 513 3.06 30.14 15.44
C GLN A 513 2.09 29.93 16.61
N ALA A 514 2.24 28.83 17.37
CA ALA A 514 1.34 28.50 18.47
C ALA A 514 1.72 29.23 19.78
N PRO A 515 0.78 29.94 20.43
CA PRO A 515 0.99 30.46 21.78
C PRO A 515 1.35 29.36 22.76
N LYS A 516 2.17 29.66 23.78
CA LYS A 516 2.62 28.70 24.82
C LYS A 516 1.47 27.89 25.42
N SER A 517 0.30 28.52 25.62
CA SER A 517 -0.90 27.86 26.18
C SER A 517 -1.66 26.97 25.19
N MET A 518 -1.40 27.06 23.89
CA MET A 518 -2.18 26.39 22.83
C MET A 518 -1.35 25.44 21.95
N LYS A 519 -0.06 25.24 22.23
CA LYS A 519 0.83 24.35 21.45
C LYS A 519 0.24 22.96 21.24
N SER A 520 -0.27 22.32 22.30
CA SER A 520 -0.88 20.99 22.19
C SER A 520 -2.13 20.98 21.30
N VAL A 521 -2.94 22.03 21.33
CA VAL A 521 -4.16 22.16 20.51
C VAL A 521 -3.78 22.32 19.03
N VAL A 522 -2.79 23.17 18.72
CA VAL A 522 -2.30 23.38 17.35
C VAL A 522 -1.66 22.10 16.80
N THR A 523 -0.85 21.40 17.59
CA THR A 523 -0.26 20.10 17.18
C THR A 523 -1.32 19.04 16.98
N SER A 524 -2.36 19.00 17.81
CA SER A 524 -3.49 18.07 17.64
C SER A 524 -4.26 18.37 16.35
N ALA A 525 -4.49 19.65 16.06
CA ALA A 525 -5.12 20.08 14.80
C ALA A 525 -4.25 19.78 13.58
N TRP A 526 -2.92 19.87 13.70
CA TRP A 526 -2.00 19.43 12.66
C TRP A 526 -2.16 17.93 12.38
N LEU A 527 -2.17 17.09 13.42
CA LEU A 527 -2.40 15.65 13.26
C LEU A 527 -3.78 15.34 12.66
N LEU A 528 -4.80 16.14 12.95
CA LEU A 528 -6.12 16.01 12.35
C LEU A 528 -6.12 16.23 10.83
N THR A 529 -5.18 17.03 10.30
CA THR A 529 -5.03 17.16 8.84
C THR A 529 -4.72 15.83 8.18
N ASN A 530 -3.97 14.96 8.87
CA ASN A 530 -3.69 13.61 8.37
C ASN A 530 -4.97 12.75 8.33
N THR A 531 -5.81 12.81 9.37
CA THR A 531 -7.12 12.13 9.37
C THR A 531 -7.98 12.57 8.18
N PHE A 532 -8.08 13.87 7.91
CA PHE A 532 -8.84 14.36 6.76
C PHE A 532 -8.22 13.94 5.42
N GLY A 533 -6.89 13.85 5.33
CA GLY A 533 -6.21 13.35 4.14
C GLY A 533 -6.57 11.89 3.84
N ASN A 534 -6.52 11.04 4.85
CA ASN A 534 -6.94 9.64 4.74
C ASN A 534 -8.43 9.50 4.37
N LEU A 535 -9.31 10.39 4.86
CA LEU A 535 -10.72 10.40 4.45
C LEU A 535 -10.90 10.79 2.97
N ILE A 536 -10.09 11.72 2.46
CA ILE A 536 -10.09 12.10 1.05
C ILE A 536 -9.66 10.90 0.19
N ASP A 537 -8.62 10.17 0.59
CA ASP A 537 -8.15 8.97 -0.11
C ASP A 537 -9.25 7.91 -0.20
N VAL A 538 -9.82 7.52 0.95
CA VAL A 538 -10.92 6.54 1.00
C VAL A 538 -12.10 6.95 0.11
N PHE A 539 -12.45 8.23 0.11
CA PHE A 539 -13.52 8.74 -0.75
C PHE A 539 -13.19 8.61 -2.24
N ILE A 540 -11.99 9.02 -2.66
CA ILE A 540 -11.58 8.96 -4.08
C ILE A 540 -11.53 7.51 -4.56
N VAL A 541 -10.94 6.62 -3.76
CA VAL A 541 -10.83 5.19 -4.08
C VAL A 541 -12.20 4.52 -4.14
N ALA A 542 -13.12 4.87 -3.22
CA ALA A 542 -14.45 4.27 -3.18
C ALA A 542 -15.33 4.68 -4.37
N VAL A 543 -15.15 5.89 -4.90
CA VAL A 543 -15.96 6.40 -6.02
C VAL A 543 -15.54 5.78 -7.36
N LYS A 544 -14.33 5.23 -7.49
CA LYS A 544 -13.78 4.65 -8.73
C LYS A 544 -13.99 5.59 -9.94
N PHE A 545 -13.45 6.80 -9.85
CA PHE A 545 -13.59 7.81 -10.91
C PHE A 545 -13.06 7.35 -12.27
N PHE A 546 -12.07 6.46 -12.28
CA PHE A 546 -11.42 5.94 -13.48
C PHE A 546 -11.20 4.44 -13.34
N ASP A 547 -11.27 3.71 -14.46
CA ASP A 547 -10.91 2.29 -14.51
C ASP A 547 -9.39 2.07 -14.47
N SER A 548 -8.63 3.07 -14.93
CA SER A 548 -7.16 3.03 -14.99
C SER A 548 -6.55 3.74 -13.78
N GLN A 549 -5.64 3.02 -13.11
CA GLN A 549 -4.93 3.49 -11.93
C GLN A 549 -4.00 4.67 -12.27
N ALA A 550 -3.49 4.74 -13.50
CA ALA A 550 -2.69 5.87 -13.95
C ALA A 550 -3.45 7.21 -13.88
N TYR A 551 -4.71 7.23 -14.30
CA TYR A 551 -5.54 8.45 -14.24
C TYR A 551 -5.90 8.84 -12.82
N GLU A 552 -6.04 7.88 -11.90
CA GLU A 552 -6.17 8.20 -10.47
C GLU A 552 -4.93 8.93 -9.95
N PHE A 553 -3.71 8.49 -10.30
CA PHE A 553 -2.48 9.18 -9.91
C PHE A 553 -2.41 10.61 -10.47
N PHE A 554 -2.81 10.82 -11.73
CA PHE A 554 -2.88 12.18 -12.30
C PHE A 554 -3.96 13.05 -11.64
N LEU A 555 -5.08 12.47 -11.24
CA LEU A 555 -6.11 13.17 -10.46
C LEU A 555 -5.54 13.67 -9.13
N PHE A 556 -4.86 12.81 -8.38
CA PHE A 556 -4.20 13.21 -7.13
C PHE A 556 -3.18 14.33 -7.35
N ALA A 557 -2.35 14.24 -8.40
CA ALA A 557 -1.42 15.30 -8.76
C ALA A 557 -2.13 16.63 -9.06
N ALA A 558 -3.25 16.60 -9.78
CA ALA A 558 -4.04 17.79 -10.10
C ALA A 558 -4.70 18.41 -8.85
N ILE A 559 -5.31 17.60 -7.99
CA ILE A 559 -5.90 18.04 -6.72
C ILE A 559 -4.82 18.68 -5.84
N MET A 560 -3.62 18.09 -5.80
CA MET A 560 -2.50 18.64 -5.05
C MET A 560 -2.04 20.01 -5.60
N GLY A 561 -1.98 20.17 -6.92
CA GLY A 561 -1.70 21.45 -7.56
C GLY A 561 -2.70 22.54 -7.17
N VAL A 562 -4.00 22.22 -7.20
CA VAL A 562 -5.08 23.14 -6.78
C VAL A 562 -4.96 23.47 -5.28
N ALA A 563 -4.73 22.47 -4.43
CA ALA A 563 -4.54 22.66 -3.00
C ALA A 563 -3.35 23.57 -2.68
N MET A 564 -2.23 23.41 -3.40
CA MET A 564 -1.06 24.25 -3.23
C MET A 564 -1.25 25.67 -3.77
N ALA A 565 -2.03 25.86 -4.84
CA ALA A 565 -2.43 27.19 -5.30
C ALA A 565 -3.29 27.92 -4.24
N ALA A 566 -4.24 27.21 -3.63
CA ALA A 566 -5.04 27.73 -2.51
C ALA A 566 -4.15 28.05 -1.30
N PHE A 567 -3.28 27.13 -0.90
CA PHE A 567 -2.34 27.32 0.22
C PHE A 567 -1.39 28.50 -0.02
N ALA A 568 -0.84 28.66 -1.21
CA ALA A 568 0.01 29.81 -1.56
C ALA A 568 -0.75 31.13 -1.47
N THR A 569 -2.00 31.15 -1.96
CA THR A 569 -2.86 32.33 -1.87
C THR A 569 -3.16 32.69 -0.40
N MET A 570 -3.53 31.69 0.40
CA MET A 570 -3.81 31.87 1.83
C MET A 570 -2.55 32.29 2.60
N GLY A 571 -1.40 31.69 2.28
CA GLY A 571 -0.11 32.00 2.86
C GLY A 571 0.40 33.39 2.51
N TYR A 572 0.05 33.93 1.33
CA TYR A 572 0.36 35.30 0.95
C TYR A 572 -0.37 36.33 1.82
N TYR A 573 -1.62 36.06 2.20
CA TYR A 573 -2.41 36.91 3.09
C TYR A 573 -2.18 36.61 4.59
N TYR A 574 -1.44 35.56 4.91
CA TYR A 574 -1.18 35.16 6.28
C TYR A 574 -0.12 36.06 6.93
N GLN A 575 -0.49 36.70 8.04
CA GLN A 575 0.44 37.49 8.85
C GLN A 575 1.12 36.55 9.86
N SER A 576 2.40 36.24 9.62
CA SER A 576 3.21 35.46 10.57
C SER A 576 3.42 36.25 11.86
N VAL A 577 3.25 35.56 12.99
CA VAL A 577 3.51 36.10 14.31
C VAL A 577 4.84 35.51 14.79
N ASP A 578 5.88 36.35 14.84
CA ASP A 578 7.25 35.89 15.19
C ASP A 578 7.36 35.48 16.68
N ASN A 579 6.62 36.16 17.56
CA ASN A 579 6.47 35.77 18.96
C ASN A 579 5.00 35.91 19.40
N PRO A 580 4.22 34.80 19.41
CA PRO A 580 2.80 34.80 19.78
C PRO A 580 2.51 35.29 21.21
N ASP A 581 3.49 35.18 22.11
CA ASP A 581 3.39 35.53 23.53
C ASP A 581 4.17 36.83 23.86
N ALA A 582 4.63 37.61 22.88
CA ALA A 582 5.46 38.81 23.12
C ALA A 582 4.86 39.79 24.14
N ASP A 583 3.62 40.19 23.91
CA ASP A 583 2.89 41.09 24.81
C ASP A 583 2.69 40.48 26.21
N ASP A 584 2.53 39.15 26.30
CA ASP A 584 2.35 38.46 27.58
C ASP A 584 3.65 38.40 28.37
N ASP A 585 4.76 38.12 27.68
CA ASP A 585 6.09 38.08 28.26
C ASP A 585 6.50 39.48 28.75
N GLU A 586 6.07 40.55 28.07
CA GLU A 586 6.25 41.94 28.52
C GLU A 586 5.38 42.29 29.74
N GLU A 587 4.11 41.88 29.75
CA GLU A 587 3.22 42.05 30.92
C GLU A 587 3.74 41.29 32.16
N GLU A 588 4.25 40.06 31.96
CA GLU A 588 4.83 39.24 33.03
C GLU A 588 6.11 39.88 33.59
N LYS A 589 7.03 40.30 32.73
CA LYS A 589 8.23 41.05 33.15
C LYS A 589 7.89 42.34 33.91
N SER A 590 6.87 43.07 33.45
CA SER A 590 6.41 44.30 34.09
C SER A 590 5.84 44.02 35.49
N ARG A 591 5.05 42.95 35.65
CA ARG A 591 4.55 42.51 36.96
C ARG A 591 5.67 42.09 37.90
N GLU A 592 6.63 41.29 37.42
CA GLU A 592 7.78 40.87 38.22
C GLU A 592 8.64 42.05 38.69
N MET A 593 8.84 43.06 37.83
CA MET A 593 9.53 44.29 38.23
C MET A 593 8.76 45.04 39.33
N LEU A 594 7.44 45.17 39.18
CA LEU A 594 6.58 45.81 40.18
C LEU A 594 6.55 45.07 41.53
N GLU A 595 6.57 43.73 41.51
CA GLU A 595 6.66 42.94 42.74
C GLU A 595 8.04 43.08 43.40
N LYS A 596 9.12 43.08 42.62
CA LYS A 596 10.47 43.36 43.12
C LYS A 596 10.58 44.75 43.73
N GLU A 597 9.98 45.76 43.10
CA GLU A 597 9.93 47.13 43.66
C GLU A 597 9.12 47.18 44.96
N LYS A 598 7.97 46.49 45.03
CA LYS A 598 7.16 46.41 46.26
C LYS A 598 7.91 45.70 47.40
N MET A 599 8.61 44.60 47.11
CA MET A 599 9.44 43.90 48.09
C MET A 599 10.62 44.75 48.54
N ALA A 600 11.27 45.48 47.62
CA ALA A 600 12.34 46.41 47.95
C ALA A 600 11.84 47.55 48.84
N TYR A 601 10.64 48.09 48.58
CA TYR A 601 10.01 49.12 49.41
C TYR A 601 9.61 48.60 50.80
N GLN A 602 9.04 47.39 50.89
CA GLN A 602 8.69 46.77 52.18
C GLN A 602 9.93 46.48 53.03
N ASN A 603 11.01 45.97 52.42
CA ASN A 603 12.26 45.74 53.14
C ASN A 603 12.88 47.05 53.64
N LYS A 604 12.77 48.13 52.85
CA LYS A 604 13.28 49.45 53.26
C LYS A 604 12.46 50.07 54.40
N ALA A 605 11.15 49.85 54.41
CA ALA A 605 10.26 50.29 55.51
C ALA A 605 10.45 49.49 56.80
N LEU A 606 10.99 48.27 56.73
CA LEU A 606 11.34 47.44 57.89
C LEU A 606 12.72 47.76 58.47
N ASP A 607 13.59 48.44 57.71
CA ASP A 607 14.91 48.89 58.16
C ASP A 607 14.87 50.31 58.78
N ASP A 608 13.77 51.06 58.61
CA ASP A 608 13.57 52.44 59.14
C ASP A 608 12.75 52.49 60.46
N ASP A 609 12.30 51.34 60.98
CA ASP A 609 11.69 51.12 62.33
C ASP A 609 12.69 50.36 63.23
#